data_AF-A0A069DEB9-F1
#
_entry.id   AF-A0A069DEB9-F1
#
_cell.length_a   1.000
_cell.length_b   1.000
_cell.length_c   1.000
_cell.angle_alpha   90.00
_cell.angle_beta   90.00
_cell.angle_gamma   90.00
#
_symmetry.space_group_name_H-M   'P 1'
#
loop_
_entity.id
_entity.type
_entity.pdbx_description
1 polymer ?
#
loop_
_entity_poly.entity_id
_entity_poly.type
_entity_poly.pdbx_seq_one_letter_code
_entity_poly.pdbx_strand_id
1 'polypeptide(L)'
;MKKEHTSVYNFRVKDFHTYYVSNLHIWTHNQDSCRDWSYGPKNSYVYYGIKDGERVYVGITNDTVRRAKEHGGRFDTLEVITETPVQRRQARAIETYARNLNPQFQNAMRSIGTYRTWYGSAMNWAEQWFKKQ
;
A
#
# COMPACT_ATOMS: atom_id res chain seq x y z
N MET A 1 -38.22 -32.26 -17.42
CA MET A 1 -36.77 -32.06 -17.29
C MET A 1 -36.31 -32.65 -15.96
N LYS A 2 -35.37 -33.60 -15.97
CA LYS A 2 -34.74 -34.10 -14.73
C LYS A 2 -33.74 -33.05 -14.25
N LYS A 3 -33.85 -32.62 -12.99
CA LYS A 3 -32.87 -31.73 -12.35
C LYS A 3 -31.68 -32.59 -11.94
N GLU A 4 -30.55 -32.44 -12.63
CA GLU A 4 -29.29 -33.00 -12.18
C GLU A 4 -28.81 -32.24 -10.95
N HIS A 5 -28.50 -32.96 -9.89
CA HIS A 5 -27.90 -32.41 -8.68
C HIS A 5 -26.38 -32.52 -8.80
N THR A 6 -25.68 -31.38 -8.76
CA THR A 6 -24.22 -31.35 -8.64
C THR A 6 -23.84 -30.98 -7.21
N SER A 7 -22.93 -31.74 -6.63
CA SER A 7 -22.32 -31.40 -5.33
C SER A 7 -21.25 -30.34 -5.56
N VAL A 8 -21.41 -29.17 -4.93
CA VAL A 8 -20.37 -28.13 -4.88
C VAL A 8 -19.71 -28.12 -3.51
N TYR A 9 -18.39 -28.04 -3.49
CA TYR A 9 -17.60 -27.99 -2.25
C TYR A 9 -17.16 -26.55 -2.00
N ASN A 10 -17.61 -25.97 -0.88
CA ASN A 10 -17.14 -24.66 -0.43
C ASN A 10 -15.86 -24.84 0.39
N PHE A 11 -14.76 -24.25 -0.06
CA PHE A 11 -13.53 -24.18 0.72
C PHE A 11 -13.56 -22.93 1.60
N ARG A 12 -13.51 -23.11 2.92
CA ARG A 12 -13.35 -22.00 3.86
C ARG A 12 -11.88 -21.88 4.22
N VAL A 13 -11.23 -20.82 3.74
CA VAL A 13 -9.83 -20.52 4.06
C VAL A 13 -9.77 -19.74 5.38
N LYS A 14 -8.78 -20.09 6.21
CA LYS A 14 -8.59 -19.49 7.55
C LYS A 14 -7.96 -18.09 7.49
N ASP A 15 -7.18 -17.79 6.44
CA ASP A 15 -6.36 -16.59 6.31
C ASP A 15 -6.43 -15.96 4.90
N PHE A 16 -6.01 -14.69 4.77
CA PHE A 16 -6.01 -13.93 3.52
C PHE A 16 -5.25 -14.66 2.41
N HIS A 17 -5.98 -15.07 1.35
CA HIS A 17 -5.41 -15.67 0.15
C HIS A 17 -5.94 -14.94 -1.09
N THR A 18 -5.03 -14.71 -2.03
CA THR A 18 -5.34 -14.17 -3.35
C THR A 18 -5.25 -15.32 -4.34
N TYR A 19 -6.37 -15.64 -5.00
CA TYR A 19 -6.42 -16.72 -5.98
C TYR A 19 -6.38 -16.15 -7.39
N TYR A 20 -5.50 -16.71 -8.23
CA TYR A 20 -5.48 -16.46 -9.66
C TYR A 20 -6.38 -17.48 -10.35
N VAL A 21 -7.49 -17.01 -10.95
CA VAL A 21 -8.39 -17.88 -11.72
C VAL A 21 -7.91 -17.91 -13.17
N SER A 22 -7.14 -18.96 -13.48
CA SER A 22 -6.29 -19.10 -14.66
C SER A 22 -6.92 -18.60 -15.96
N ASN A 23 -7.95 -19.28 -16.45
CA ASN A 23 -8.42 -19.11 -17.82
C ASN A 23 -9.29 -17.84 -17.97
N LEU A 24 -9.65 -17.21 -16.86
CA LEU A 24 -10.48 -16.01 -16.82
C LEU A 24 -9.66 -14.75 -16.53
N HIS A 25 -8.39 -14.86 -16.13
CA HIS A 25 -7.55 -13.74 -15.70
C HIS A 25 -8.18 -12.90 -14.57
N ILE A 26 -8.99 -13.54 -13.71
CA ILE A 26 -9.70 -12.87 -12.60
C ILE A 26 -9.00 -13.19 -11.28
N TRP A 27 -8.83 -12.15 -10.46
CA TRP A 27 -8.40 -12.27 -9.07
C TRP A 27 -9.62 -12.23 -8.15
N THR A 28 -9.69 -13.17 -7.20
CA THR A 28 -10.76 -13.21 -6.20
C THR A 28 -10.19 -13.06 -4.79
N HIS A 29 -10.90 -12.30 -3.95
CA HIS A 29 -10.52 -12.02 -2.56
C HIS A 29 -11.61 -12.55 -1.61
N ASN A 30 -11.20 -13.30 -0.58
CA ASN A 30 -12.11 -13.99 0.36
C ASN A 30 -12.51 -13.14 1.61
N GLN A 31 -12.30 -11.82 1.61
CA GLN A 31 -12.71 -10.96 2.73
C GLN A 31 -13.08 -9.54 2.28
N ASP A 32 -14.10 -8.98 2.95
CA ASP A 32 -14.87 -7.72 2.79
C ASP A 32 -14.09 -6.38 2.62
N SER A 33 -12.95 -6.39 1.96
CA SER A 33 -12.15 -5.19 1.72
C SER A 33 -12.43 -4.49 0.38
N CYS A 34 -13.47 -4.93 -0.33
CA CYS A 34 -13.98 -4.22 -1.52
C CYS A 34 -14.69 -2.90 -1.19
N ARG A 35 -14.69 -2.46 0.08
CA ARG A 35 -15.01 -1.06 0.39
C ARG A 35 -13.83 -0.24 -0.11
N ASP A 36 -14.05 0.59 -1.13
CA ASP A 36 -13.03 1.49 -1.67
C ASP A 36 -12.53 2.41 -0.55
N TRP A 37 -11.52 1.92 0.17
CA TRP A 37 -10.91 2.64 1.26
C TRP A 37 -10.02 3.74 0.70
N SER A 38 -9.68 3.69 -0.60
CA SER A 38 -9.02 4.76 -1.33
C SER A 38 -10.06 5.72 -1.89
N TYR A 39 -10.25 6.84 -1.20
CA TYR A 39 -11.04 7.95 -1.73
C TYR A 39 -10.20 9.23 -1.76
N GLY A 40 -10.47 10.06 -2.77
CA GLY A 40 -9.94 11.42 -2.91
C GLY A 40 -9.06 11.61 -4.16
N PRO A 41 -8.50 12.82 -4.32
CA PRO A 41 -7.71 13.17 -5.49
C PRO A 41 -6.40 12.36 -5.55
N LYS A 42 -5.98 12.04 -6.78
CA LYS A 42 -4.68 11.46 -7.09
C LYS A 42 -3.61 12.56 -7.17
N ASN A 43 -3.19 13.08 -6.03
CA ASN A 43 -2.24 14.19 -5.93
C ASN A 43 -1.20 14.01 -4.84
N SER A 44 -0.95 12.76 -4.42
CA SER A 44 0.06 12.44 -3.40
C SER A 44 1.16 11.57 -3.99
N TYR A 45 2.41 11.95 -3.77
CA TYR A 45 3.61 11.17 -4.06
C TYR A 45 4.17 10.59 -2.77
N VAL A 46 4.77 9.41 -2.87
CA VAL A 46 5.56 8.81 -1.78
C VAL A 46 7.04 8.87 -2.17
N TYR A 47 7.91 9.16 -1.21
CA TYR A 47 9.33 9.28 -1.45
C TYR A 47 10.17 8.71 -0.29
N TYR A 48 11.38 8.26 -0.60
CA TYR A 48 12.42 8.02 0.39
C TYR A 48 13.29 9.28 0.58
N GLY A 49 13.61 9.60 1.83
CA GLY A 49 14.66 10.56 2.17
C GLY A 49 16.00 9.82 2.22
N ILE A 50 16.96 10.27 1.42
CA ILE A 50 18.29 9.68 1.33
C ILE A 50 19.27 10.52 2.15
N LYS A 51 20.06 9.87 3.00
CA LYS A 51 21.15 10.51 3.74
C LYS A 51 22.38 9.61 3.68
N ASP A 52 23.52 10.17 3.28
CA ASP A 52 24.79 9.46 3.16
C ASP A 52 24.69 8.20 2.26
N GLY A 53 23.85 8.28 1.22
CA GLY A 53 23.59 7.18 0.29
C GLY A 53 22.56 6.15 0.78
N GLU A 54 22.06 6.27 2.01
CA GLU A 54 21.10 5.33 2.58
C GLU A 54 19.68 5.89 2.64
N ARG A 55 18.68 5.00 2.45
CA ARG A 55 17.27 5.32 2.72
C ARG A 55 17.07 5.38 4.23
N VAL A 56 16.77 6.55 4.76
CA VAL A 56 16.61 6.77 6.22
C VAL A 56 15.20 7.21 6.61
N TYR A 57 14.35 7.53 5.64
CA TYR A 57 13.02 8.08 5.88
C TYR A 57 12.07 7.73 4.74
N VAL A 58 10.77 7.64 5.03
CA VAL A 58 9.71 7.57 4.01
C VAL A 58 8.68 8.67 4.26
N GLY A 59 8.32 9.41 3.22
CA GLY A 59 7.41 10.55 3.34
C GLY A 59 6.34 10.58 2.26
N ILE A 60 5.32 11.42 2.51
CA ILE A 60 4.23 11.69 1.56
C ILE A 60 4.18 13.19 1.31
N THR A 61 4.08 13.60 0.05
CA THR A 61 3.92 15.01 -0.33
C THR A 61 3.00 15.17 -1.54
N ASN A 62 2.41 16.34 -1.71
CA ASN A 62 1.77 16.75 -2.96
C ASN A 62 2.70 17.57 -3.87
N ASP A 63 3.84 17.99 -3.34
CA ASP A 63 4.83 18.82 -4.01
C ASP A 63 6.22 18.42 -3.50
N THR A 64 7.02 17.80 -4.35
CA THR A 64 8.34 17.27 -4.00
C THR A 64 9.38 18.38 -3.89
N VAL A 65 9.27 19.43 -4.71
CA VAL A 65 10.20 20.57 -4.71
C VAL A 65 10.04 21.38 -3.42
N ARG A 66 8.80 21.71 -3.06
CA ARG A 66 8.52 22.38 -1.79
C ARG A 66 8.96 21.53 -0.61
N ARG A 67 8.67 20.22 -0.63
CA ARG A 67 9.02 19.32 0.48
C ARG A 67 10.52 19.16 0.64
N ALA A 68 11.29 19.11 -0.44
CA ALA A 68 12.76 19.10 -0.37
C ALA A 68 13.29 20.35 0.35
N LYS A 69 12.74 21.53 0.02
CA LYS A 69 13.09 22.79 0.70
C LYS A 69 12.72 22.79 2.19
N GLU A 70 11.54 22.28 2.55
CA GLU A 70 11.08 22.17 3.95
C GLU A 70 11.99 21.27 4.81
N HIS A 71 12.59 20.24 4.22
CA HIS A 71 13.54 19.38 4.93
C HIS A 71 14.93 20.01 5.07
N GLY A 72 15.25 21.06 4.31
CA GLY A 72 16.57 21.67 4.32
C GLY A 72 17.69 20.64 4.11
N GLY A 73 18.69 20.64 4.98
CA GLY A 73 19.82 19.70 4.92
C GLY A 73 19.57 18.33 5.57
N ARG A 74 18.32 18.01 5.95
CA ARG A 74 17.97 16.74 6.60
C ARG A 74 18.25 15.54 5.69
N PHE A 75 18.02 15.68 4.39
CA PHE A 75 18.25 14.67 3.38
C PHE A 75 19.11 15.25 2.27
N ASP A 76 20.00 14.44 1.70
CA ASP A 76 20.81 14.86 0.56
C ASP A 76 19.96 14.86 -0.70
N THR A 77 19.06 13.88 -0.84
CA THR A 77 18.09 13.80 -1.93
C THR A 77 16.76 13.19 -1.49
N LEU A 78 15.70 13.45 -2.27
CA LEU A 78 14.42 12.77 -2.16
C LEU A 78 14.23 11.86 -3.38
N GLU A 79 14.06 10.56 -3.15
CA GLU A 79 13.79 9.56 -4.19
C GLU A 79 12.27 9.28 -4.22
N VAL A 80 11.56 9.79 -5.22
CA VAL A 80 10.12 9.53 -5.38
C VAL A 80 9.92 8.09 -5.89
N ILE A 81 9.09 7.31 -5.21
CA ILE A 81 8.85 5.89 -5.53
C ILE A 81 7.51 5.63 -6.23
N THR A 82 6.68 6.66 -6.36
CA THR A 82 5.42 6.60 -7.11
C THR A 82 5.59 7.33 -8.43
N GLU A 83 5.63 6.61 -9.56
CA GLU A 83 5.75 7.20 -10.90
C GLU A 83 4.65 8.22 -11.20
N THR A 84 3.42 7.91 -10.78
CA THR A 84 2.25 8.78 -10.89
C THR A 84 1.65 9.05 -9.52
N PRO A 85 1.05 10.24 -9.30
CA PRO A 85 0.48 10.56 -8.01
C PRO A 85 -0.67 9.61 -7.68
N VAL A 86 -0.67 9.11 -6.46
CA VAL A 86 -1.69 8.20 -5.94
C VAL A 86 -2.67 8.95 -5.04
N GLN A 87 -3.75 8.27 -4.67
CA GLN A 87 -4.68 8.82 -3.70
C GLN A 87 -4.02 8.89 -2.31
N ARG A 88 -4.42 9.88 -1.49
CA ARG A 88 -3.79 10.10 -0.18
C ARG A 88 -3.78 8.86 0.71
N ARG A 89 -4.84 8.06 0.71
CA ARG A 89 -4.88 6.83 1.52
C ARG A 89 -3.98 5.73 0.97
N GLN A 90 -3.87 5.60 -0.36
CA GLN A 90 -2.88 4.72 -1.00
C GLN A 90 -1.46 5.12 -0.61
N ALA A 91 -1.13 6.42 -0.67
CA ALA A 91 0.16 6.93 -0.20
C ALA A 91 0.45 6.58 1.26
N ARG A 92 -0.56 6.69 2.15
CA ARG A 92 -0.44 6.31 3.56
C ARG A 92 -0.20 4.81 3.75
N ALA A 93 -0.79 3.97 2.91
CA ALA A 93 -0.56 2.54 2.95
C ALA A 93 0.87 2.19 2.54
N ILE A 94 1.35 2.77 1.44
CA ILE A 94 2.74 2.61 0.97
C ILE A 94 3.72 3.08 2.06
N GLU A 95 3.53 4.29 2.60
CA GLU A 95 4.39 4.85 3.66
C GLU A 95 4.41 3.97 4.91
N THR A 96 3.24 3.57 5.40
CA THR A 96 3.16 2.75 6.61
C THR A 96 3.76 1.36 6.39
N TYR A 97 3.57 0.77 5.21
CA TYR A 97 4.16 -0.52 4.86
C TYR A 97 5.69 -0.44 4.70
N ALA A 98 6.19 0.55 3.97
CA ALA A 98 7.64 0.78 3.80
C ALA A 98 8.34 1.02 5.15
N ARG A 99 7.71 1.80 6.05
CA ARG A 99 8.19 1.99 7.42
C ARG A 99 8.18 0.69 8.23
N ASN A 100 7.18 -0.17 8.05
CA ASN A 100 7.13 -1.46 8.76
C ASN A 100 8.25 -2.41 8.29
N LEU A 101 8.59 -2.39 6.99
CA LEU A 101 9.73 -3.14 6.45
C LEU A 101 11.08 -2.58 6.91
N ASN A 102 11.12 -1.29 7.26
CA ASN A 102 12.33 -0.58 7.63
C ASN A 102 12.17 0.08 9.01
N PRO A 103 12.17 -0.70 10.11
CA PRO A 103 11.98 -0.18 11.46
C PRO A 103 13.05 0.85 11.89
N GLN A 104 14.19 0.89 11.20
CA GLN A 104 15.27 1.85 11.39
C GLN A 104 14.97 3.25 10.82
N PHE A 105 13.93 3.42 10.01
CA PHE A 105 13.59 4.72 9.45
C PHE A 105 13.25 5.74 10.54
N GLN A 106 13.65 6.99 10.32
CA GLN A 106 13.48 8.13 11.23
C GLN A 106 12.02 8.60 11.40
N ASN A 107 11.05 7.88 10.85
CA ASN A 107 9.61 8.20 10.98
C ASN A 107 9.15 8.02 12.42
N ALA A 108 8.94 9.13 13.13
CA ALA A 108 8.41 9.11 14.49
C ALA A 108 6.97 8.54 14.58
N MET A 109 6.18 8.67 13.51
CA MET A 109 4.79 8.21 13.48
C MET A 109 4.42 7.60 12.13
N ARG A 110 3.57 6.58 12.16
CA ARG A 110 2.93 5.95 10.99
C ARG A 110 1.66 6.70 10.57
N SER A 111 1.38 6.75 9.27
CA SER A 111 0.16 7.39 8.78
C SER A 111 -1.13 6.61 9.03
N ILE A 112 -1.05 5.29 9.20
CA ILE A 112 -2.19 4.39 9.49
C ILE A 112 -1.92 3.66 10.80
N GLY A 113 -2.78 3.87 11.79
CA GLY A 113 -2.74 3.12 13.05
C GLY A 113 -3.21 1.67 12.91
N THR A 114 -2.60 0.75 13.64
CA THR A 114 -2.96 -0.69 13.64
C THR A 114 -4.37 -0.97 14.17
N TYR A 115 -4.93 -0.05 14.96
CA TYR A 115 -6.29 -0.16 15.50
C TYR A 115 -7.39 0.05 14.44
N ARG A 116 -7.04 0.52 13.24
CA ARG A 116 -8.04 0.79 12.19
C ARG A 116 -8.53 -0.54 11.62
N THR A 117 -9.85 -0.70 11.51
CA THR A 117 -10.50 -1.90 10.97
C THR A 117 -10.03 -2.27 9.55
N TRP A 118 -9.56 -1.29 8.78
CA TRP A 118 -9.05 -1.45 7.42
C TRP A 118 -7.51 -1.50 7.33
N TYR A 119 -6.79 -1.56 8.45
CA TYR A 119 -5.31 -1.61 8.46
C TYR A 119 -4.77 -2.81 7.66
N GLY A 120 -5.31 -4.02 7.91
CA GLY A 120 -4.88 -5.23 7.21
C GLY A 120 -5.08 -5.13 5.69
N SER A 121 -6.23 -4.60 5.26
CA SER A 121 -6.51 -4.36 3.84
C SER A 121 -5.53 -3.37 3.21
N ALA A 122 -5.20 -2.28 3.91
CA ALA A 122 -4.22 -1.32 3.45
C ALA A 122 -2.81 -1.92 3.35
N MET A 123 -2.38 -2.72 4.33
CA MET A 123 -1.06 -3.36 4.32
C MET A 123 -0.92 -4.38 3.19
N ASN A 124 -1.93 -5.22 2.98
CA ASN A 124 -1.93 -6.17 1.88
C ASN A 124 -1.95 -5.44 0.52
N TRP A 125 -2.77 -4.40 0.35
CA TRP A 125 -2.76 -3.61 -0.89
C TRP A 125 -1.37 -2.99 -1.15
N ALA A 126 -0.71 -2.44 -0.13
CA ALA A 126 0.63 -1.88 -0.26
C ALA A 126 1.69 -2.95 -0.59
N GLU A 127 1.63 -4.12 0.03
CA GLU A 127 2.49 -5.25 -0.32
C GLU A 127 2.36 -5.64 -1.80
N GLN A 128 1.12 -5.77 -2.29
CA GLN A 128 0.88 -6.07 -3.71
C GLN A 128 1.36 -4.95 -4.63
N TRP A 129 1.27 -3.69 -4.19
CA TRP A 129 1.82 -2.56 -4.93
C TRP A 129 3.35 -2.65 -5.05
N PHE A 130 4.06 -2.98 -3.97
CA PHE A 130 5.52 -3.17 -3.97
C PHE A 130 5.96 -4.36 -4.83
N LYS A 131 5.18 -5.45 -4.85
CA LYS A 131 5.47 -6.64 -5.67
C LYS A 131 5.33 -6.42 -7.19
N LYS A 132 4.65 -5.35 -7.60
CA LYS A 132 4.39 -5.01 -9.00
C LYS A 132 5.34 -3.95 -9.58
N GLN A 133 6.22 -3.40 -8.75
CA GLN A 133 7.26 -2.46 -9.18
C GLN A 133 8.36 -3.17 -9.97
#